data_AF-A0AAE3QQ73-F1
#
_entry.id   AF-A0AAE3QQ73-F1
#
_cell.length_a   1.000
_cell.length_b   1.000
_cell.length_c   1.000
_cell.angle_alpha   90.00
_cell.angle_beta   90.00
_cell.angle_gamma   90.00
#
_symmetry.space_group_name_H-M   'P 1'
#
loop_
_entity.id
_entity.type
_entity.pdbx_description
1 polymer ?
#
loop_
_entity_poly.entity_id
_entity_poly.type
_entity_poly.pdbx_seq_one_letter_code
_entity_poly.pdbx_strand_id
1 'polypeptide(L)'
;MKTVFRDISWFKDVLLPVVVTMLGVYLGILASDWQDQQRERELKQEMLRQIYREAQSNVQSLTNSYQYHLQLKDSLETWRQQQLFRGLNPAFLRSAAFTSAIHGGGLQILPYDLFHQTASIYTGQQKLDEMNQIFLGKLVDLFTNQGEDTGQAIYQLIQIYIVDIVRSEEMLMKENKALIEKIKDTLGNELNKNEKD
;
A
#
# COMPACT_ATOMS: atom_id res chain seq x y z
N MET A 1 -1.81 47.87 -63.39
CA MET A 1 -1.96 46.66 -62.55
C MET A 1 -0.74 45.72 -62.69
N LYS A 2 0.46 46.12 -62.24
CA LYS A 2 1.66 45.25 -62.29
C LYS A 2 2.59 45.35 -61.07
N THR A 3 2.14 45.97 -59.98
CA THR A 3 2.97 46.20 -58.77
C THR A 3 2.59 45.32 -57.58
N VAL A 4 1.59 44.45 -57.69
CA VAL A 4 1.12 43.62 -56.55
C VAL A 4 1.89 42.30 -56.41
N PHE A 5 2.64 41.85 -57.42
CA PHE A 5 3.28 40.53 -57.43
C PHE A 5 4.75 40.50 -56.99
N ARG A 6 5.31 41.62 -56.49
CA ARG A 6 6.76 41.73 -56.22
C ARG A 6 7.17 41.47 -54.77
N ASP A 7 6.22 41.34 -53.84
CA ASP A 7 6.49 41.15 -52.41
C ASP A 7 6.07 39.76 -51.90
N ILE A 8 6.60 38.69 -52.49
CA ILE A 8 6.49 37.32 -51.94
C ILE A 8 7.80 36.88 -51.25
N SER A 9 8.93 37.55 -51.51
CA SER A 9 10.22 37.20 -50.90
C SER A 9 10.24 37.45 -49.39
N TRP A 10 9.70 38.58 -48.93
CA TRP A 10 9.64 38.91 -47.49
C TRP A 10 8.86 37.86 -46.68
N PHE A 11 7.87 37.22 -47.31
CA PHE A 11 7.06 36.18 -46.67
C PHE A 11 7.90 34.93 -46.37
N LYS A 12 8.85 34.57 -47.25
CA LYS A 12 9.77 33.45 -47.00
C LYS A 12 10.76 33.78 -45.90
N ASP A 13 11.23 35.03 -45.85
CA ASP A 13 12.20 35.51 -44.86
C ASP A 13 11.60 35.56 -43.44
N VAL A 14 10.28 35.69 -43.30
CA VAL A 14 9.59 35.73 -42.00
C VAL A 14 8.93 34.40 -41.65
N LEU A 15 8.26 33.74 -42.59
CA LEU A 15 7.49 32.53 -42.30
C LEU A 15 8.38 31.32 -41.99
N LEU A 16 9.49 31.17 -42.69
CA LEU A 16 10.39 30.03 -42.49
C LEU A 16 11.01 30.03 -41.07
N PRO A 17 11.57 31.16 -40.56
CA PRO A 17 12.02 31.22 -39.17
C PRO A 17 10.91 30.90 -38.16
N VAL A 18 9.70 31.44 -38.34
CA VAL A 18 8.58 31.19 -37.42
C VAL A 18 8.23 29.69 -37.38
N VAL A 19 8.13 29.04 -38.53
CA VAL A 19 7.84 27.60 -38.62
C VAL A 19 8.95 26.77 -37.96
N VAL A 20 10.22 27.11 -38.19
CA VAL A 20 11.36 26.43 -37.55
C VAL A 20 11.35 26.61 -36.04
N THR A 21 11.07 27.83 -35.54
CA THR A 21 10.94 28.09 -34.10
C THR A 21 9.78 27.29 -33.51
N MET A 22 8.62 27.25 -34.17
CA MET A 22 7.48 26.46 -33.72
C MET A 22 7.80 24.95 -33.69
N LEU A 23 8.48 24.43 -34.72
CA LEU A 23 8.93 23.03 -34.74
C LEU A 23 9.91 22.73 -33.60
N GLY A 24 10.85 23.65 -33.32
CA GLY A 24 11.78 23.50 -32.20
C GLY A 24 11.08 23.43 -30.85
N VAL A 25 10.11 24.33 -30.60
CA VAL A 25 9.30 24.31 -29.38
C VAL A 25 8.46 23.02 -29.29
N TYR A 26 7.81 22.63 -30.39
CA TYR A 26 6.99 21.41 -30.44
C TYR A 26 7.81 20.15 -30.15
N LEU A 27 8.99 20.02 -30.76
CA LEU A 27 9.91 18.90 -30.49
C LEU A 27 10.41 18.92 -29.04
N GLY A 28 10.66 20.09 -28.46
CA GLY A 28 11.03 20.23 -27.06
C GLY A 28 9.93 19.72 -26.11
N ILE A 29 8.67 20.06 -26.39
CA ILE A 29 7.52 19.56 -25.61
C ILE A 29 7.39 18.04 -25.74
N LEU A 30 7.45 17.50 -26.97
CA LEU A 30 7.39 16.05 -27.18
C LEU A 30 8.50 15.28 -26.44
N ALA A 31 9.72 15.81 -26.44
CA ALA A 31 10.83 15.21 -25.73
C ALA A 31 10.61 15.24 -24.21
N SER A 32 10.08 16.34 -23.68
CA SER A 32 9.73 16.47 -22.25
C SER A 32 8.63 15.49 -21.87
N ASP A 33 7.54 15.44 -22.63
CA ASP A 33 6.41 14.54 -22.38
C ASP A 33 6.84 13.07 -22.38
N TRP A 34 7.72 12.69 -23.31
CA TRP A 34 8.27 11.33 -23.37
C TRP A 34 9.12 11.01 -22.14
N GLN A 35 9.98 11.93 -21.72
CA GLN A 35 10.82 11.77 -20.54
C GLN A 35 9.98 11.68 -19.26
N ASP A 36 8.94 12.51 -19.13
CA ASP A 36 8.04 12.52 -17.98
C ASP A 36 7.24 11.21 -17.89
N GLN A 37 6.72 10.71 -19.02
CA GLN A 37 6.05 9.40 -19.06
C GLN A 37 6.99 8.26 -18.67
N GLN A 38 8.25 8.31 -19.10
CA GLN A 38 9.22 7.28 -18.74
C GLN A 38 9.54 7.30 -17.25
N ARG A 39 9.72 8.49 -16.69
CA ARG A 39 9.95 8.67 -15.25
C ARG A 39 8.74 8.23 -14.42
N GLU A 40 7.53 8.53 -14.88
CA GLU A 40 6.29 8.09 -14.23
C GLU A 40 6.18 6.56 -14.21
N ARG A 41 6.50 5.90 -15.33
CA ARG A 41 6.54 4.43 -15.42
C ARG A 41 7.56 3.83 -14.46
N GLU A 42 8.77 4.36 -14.41
CA GLU A 42 9.82 3.87 -13.50
C GLU A 42 9.42 4.04 -12.03
N LEU A 43 8.87 5.21 -11.67
CA LEU A 43 8.37 5.48 -10.33
C LEU A 43 7.26 4.50 -9.94
N LYS A 44 6.30 4.26 -10.85
CA LYS A 44 5.21 3.31 -10.66
C LYS A 44 5.74 1.90 -10.38
N GLN A 45 6.66 1.42 -11.22
CA GLN A 45 7.21 0.08 -11.10
C GLN A 45 8.00 -0.11 -9.81
N GLU A 46 8.84 0.86 -9.45
CA GLU A 46 9.63 0.78 -8.23
C GLU A 46 8.74 0.79 -6.98
N MET A 47 7.74 1.66 -6.94
CA MET A 47 6.76 1.68 -5.86
C MET A 47 5.97 0.37 -5.78
N LEU A 48 5.49 -0.18 -6.90
CA LEU A 48 4.79 -1.46 -6.92
C LEU A 48 5.67 -2.59 -6.38
N ARG A 49 6.97 -2.61 -6.72
CA ARG A 49 7.93 -3.59 -6.16
C ARG A 49 8.11 -3.42 -4.66
N GLN A 50 8.14 -2.19 -4.15
CA GLN A 50 8.26 -1.92 -2.72
C GLN A 50 7.01 -2.37 -1.96
N ILE A 51 5.81 -2.01 -2.44
CA ILE A 51 4.53 -2.46 -1.87
C ILE A 51 4.44 -3.99 -1.91
N TYR A 52 4.87 -4.63 -3.01
CA TYR A 52 4.91 -6.08 -3.14
C TYR A 52 5.77 -6.74 -2.05
N ARG A 53 7.01 -6.28 -1.88
CA ARG A 53 7.93 -6.82 -0.86
C ARG A 53 7.39 -6.59 0.55
N GLU A 54 6.79 -5.43 0.79
CA GLU A 54 6.17 -5.10 2.06
C GLU A 54 4.97 -6.01 2.37
N ALA A 55 4.08 -6.21 1.40
CA ALA A 55 2.94 -7.12 1.52
C ALA A 55 3.39 -8.56 1.78
N GLN A 56 4.45 -9.04 1.12
CA GLN A 56 5.02 -10.38 1.39
C GLN A 56 5.55 -10.49 2.83
N SER A 57 6.30 -9.48 3.29
CA SER A 57 6.79 -9.44 4.68
C SER A 57 5.62 -9.43 5.67
N ASN A 58 4.57 -8.68 5.38
CA ASN A 58 3.38 -8.58 6.22
C ASN A 58 2.63 -9.92 6.28
N VAL A 59 2.48 -10.63 5.17
CA VAL A 59 1.90 -11.98 5.15
C VAL A 59 2.69 -12.94 6.05
N GLN A 60 4.03 -12.87 6.02
CA GLN A 60 4.85 -13.70 6.89
C GLN A 60 4.66 -13.34 8.37
N SER A 61 4.67 -12.05 8.72
CA SER A 61 4.41 -11.58 10.09
C SER A 61 3.04 -12.03 10.59
N LEU A 62 2.00 -11.84 9.77
CA LEU A 62 0.63 -12.25 10.09
C LEU A 62 0.52 -13.76 10.25
N THR A 63 1.15 -14.55 9.38
CA THR A 63 1.11 -16.03 9.48
C THR A 63 1.67 -16.51 10.80
N ASN A 64 2.79 -15.93 11.25
CA ASN A 64 3.43 -16.31 12.51
C ASN A 64 2.56 -15.96 13.73
N SER A 65 1.99 -14.74 13.75
CA SER A 65 1.14 -14.29 14.87
C SER A 65 -0.21 -15.01 14.89
N TYR A 66 -0.83 -15.18 13.73
CA TYR A 66 -2.08 -15.90 13.54
C TYR A 66 -2.03 -17.34 14.08
N GLN A 67 -0.96 -18.08 13.77
CA GLN A 67 -0.80 -19.45 14.29
C GLN A 67 -0.76 -19.50 15.82
N TYR A 68 -0.08 -18.53 16.44
CA TYR A 68 -0.05 -18.42 17.90
C TYR A 68 -1.43 -18.09 18.47
N HIS A 69 -2.12 -17.09 17.92
CA HIS A 69 -3.43 -16.69 18.41
C HIS A 69 -4.50 -17.75 18.18
N LEU A 70 -4.43 -18.49 17.08
CA LEU A 70 -5.33 -19.61 16.80
C LEU A 70 -5.16 -20.73 17.84
N GLN A 71 -3.92 -21.12 18.14
CA GLN A 71 -3.65 -22.11 19.20
C GLN A 71 -4.13 -21.62 20.57
N LEU A 72 -3.90 -20.33 20.87
CA LEU A 72 -4.35 -19.74 22.12
C LEU A 72 -5.89 -19.72 22.21
N LYS A 73 -6.59 -19.37 21.12
CA LYS A 73 -8.05 -19.42 21.03
C LYS A 73 -8.59 -20.82 21.38
N ASP A 74 -8.09 -21.85 20.70
CA ASP A 74 -8.52 -23.23 20.89
C ASP A 74 -8.24 -23.71 22.33
N SER A 75 -7.15 -23.24 22.94
CA SER A 75 -6.81 -23.57 24.32
C SER A 75 -7.69 -22.87 25.36
N LEU A 76 -8.14 -21.65 25.09
CA LEU A 76 -9.01 -20.89 25.99
C LEU A 76 -10.41 -21.51 26.09
N GLU A 77 -10.90 -22.13 25.01
CA GLU A 77 -12.19 -22.85 25.00
C GLU A 77 -12.19 -24.10 25.89
N THR A 78 -11.04 -24.74 26.08
CA THR A 78 -10.94 -26.01 26.82
C THR A 78 -10.53 -25.85 28.30
N TRP A 79 -10.36 -24.62 28.78
CA TRP A 79 -9.96 -24.23 30.16
C TRP A 79 -8.69 -24.91 30.71
N ARG A 80 -7.97 -25.71 29.91
CA ARG A 80 -6.94 -26.63 30.42
C ARG A 80 -5.52 -26.10 30.40
N GLN A 81 -5.23 -24.97 29.75
CA GLN A 81 -3.84 -24.57 29.49
C GLN A 81 -3.59 -23.06 29.56
N GLN A 82 -3.72 -22.49 30.75
CA GLN A 82 -3.25 -21.11 31.04
C GLN A 82 -1.75 -20.91 30.73
N GLN A 83 -0.97 -21.99 30.65
CA GLN A 83 0.46 -21.97 30.35
C GLN A 83 0.81 -21.63 28.89
N LEU A 84 -0.17 -21.59 27.98
CA LEU A 84 0.07 -21.24 26.57
C LEU A 84 0.12 -19.74 26.31
N PHE A 85 -0.36 -18.91 27.25
CA PHE A 85 -0.28 -17.46 27.11
C PHE A 85 1.17 -16.98 27.27
N ARG A 86 1.78 -16.53 26.18
CA ARG A 86 3.14 -15.97 26.14
C ARG A 86 3.15 -14.45 25.94
N GLY A 87 2.06 -13.79 26.33
CA GLY A 87 1.80 -12.38 26.03
C GLY A 87 0.99 -12.21 24.75
N LEU A 88 0.96 -10.98 24.23
CA LEU A 88 0.12 -10.63 23.09
C LEU A 88 0.72 -10.94 21.73
N ASN A 89 2.04 -11.04 21.62
CA ASN A 89 2.76 -11.38 20.38
C ASN A 89 2.15 -10.77 19.09
N PRO A 90 1.91 -9.44 19.03
CA PRO A 90 1.23 -8.81 17.91
C PRO A 90 2.06 -8.93 16.62
N ALA A 91 1.38 -9.04 15.48
CA ALA A 91 2.06 -9.01 14.19
C ALA A 91 2.69 -7.62 13.95
N PHE A 92 4.01 -7.57 13.74
CA PHE A 92 4.69 -6.34 13.33
C PHE A 92 4.53 -6.14 11.83
N LEU A 93 3.63 -5.23 11.46
CA LEU A 93 3.33 -4.89 10.07
C LEU A 93 4.12 -3.66 9.63
N ARG A 94 4.63 -3.72 8.40
CA ARG A 94 5.38 -2.65 7.76
C ARG A 94 4.44 -1.80 6.91
N SER A 95 4.66 -0.49 6.94
CA SER A 95 3.91 0.53 6.19
C SER A 95 4.81 1.57 5.50
N ALA A 96 6.12 1.29 5.41
CA ALA A 96 7.10 2.24 4.91
C ALA A 96 6.92 2.52 3.42
N ALA A 97 6.64 1.48 2.62
CA ALA A 97 6.43 1.63 1.19
C ALA A 97 5.19 2.49 0.90
N PHE A 98 4.08 2.22 1.60
CA PHE A 98 2.84 2.97 1.44
C PHE A 98 2.96 4.41 1.93
N THR A 99 3.56 4.63 3.09
CA THR A 99 3.79 5.98 3.63
C THR A 99 4.67 6.80 2.69
N SER A 100 5.73 6.18 2.16
CA SER A 100 6.60 6.82 1.16
C SER A 100 5.84 7.14 -0.13
N ALA A 101 4.95 6.24 -0.58
CA ALA A 101 4.11 6.47 -1.76
C ALA A 101 3.09 7.61 -1.57
N ILE A 102 2.53 7.78 -0.36
CA ILE A 102 1.68 8.94 -0.03
C ILE A 102 2.50 10.22 -0.16
N HIS A 103 3.64 10.31 0.53
CA HIS A 103 4.45 11.52 0.57
C HIS A 103 5.07 11.87 -0.78
N GLY A 104 5.48 10.86 -1.55
CA GLY A 104 6.06 11.03 -2.88
C GLY A 104 5.03 11.24 -4.00
N GLY A 105 3.74 11.24 -3.71
CA GLY A 105 2.67 11.33 -4.71
C GLY A 105 2.52 10.07 -5.60
N GLY A 106 3.28 9.01 -5.32
CA GLY A 106 3.26 7.77 -6.08
C GLY A 106 1.91 7.03 -6.03
N LEU A 107 1.05 7.30 -5.04
CA LEU A 107 -0.28 6.70 -5.04
C LEU A 107 -1.19 7.21 -6.16
N GLN A 108 -0.95 8.42 -6.68
CA GLN A 108 -1.81 9.03 -7.72
C GLN A 108 -1.65 8.37 -9.10
N ILE A 109 -0.51 7.71 -9.33
CA ILE A 109 -0.19 7.02 -10.60
C ILE A 109 -0.65 5.55 -10.60
N LEU A 110 -1.22 5.07 -9.48
CA LEU A 110 -1.77 3.72 -9.40
C LEU A 110 -3.14 3.65 -10.09
N PRO A 111 -3.47 2.51 -10.73
CA PRO A 111 -4.85 2.19 -11.06
C PRO A 111 -5.73 2.28 -9.82
N TYR A 112 -6.95 2.81 -9.99
CA TYR A 112 -7.91 3.06 -8.89
C TYR A 112 -8.12 1.82 -8.00
N ASP A 113 -8.30 0.64 -8.59
CA ASP A 113 -8.53 -0.60 -7.83
C ASP A 113 -7.36 -1.01 -6.96
N LEU A 114 -6.12 -0.81 -7.45
CA LEU A 114 -4.91 -1.07 -6.68
C LEU A 114 -4.78 -0.05 -5.56
N PHE A 115 -4.94 1.24 -5.86
CA PHE A 115 -4.92 2.30 -4.87
C PHE A 115 -5.89 2.01 -3.72
N HIS A 116 -7.16 1.74 -4.04
CA HIS A 116 -8.21 1.49 -3.04
C HIS A 116 -7.91 0.24 -2.21
N GLN A 117 -7.49 -0.86 -2.85
CA GLN A 117 -7.15 -2.08 -2.10
C GLN A 117 -5.93 -1.89 -1.20
N THR A 118 -4.88 -1.24 -1.68
CA THR A 118 -3.70 -0.89 -0.89
C THR A 118 -4.13 -0.05 0.31
N ALA A 119 -4.86 1.05 0.10
CA ALA A 119 -5.33 1.92 1.19
C ALA A 119 -6.21 1.17 2.22
N SER A 120 -7.09 0.28 1.76
CA SER A 120 -7.93 -0.56 2.62
C SER A 120 -7.09 -1.46 3.53
N ILE A 121 -6.06 -2.11 2.98
CA ILE A 121 -5.15 -2.96 3.74
C ILE A 121 -4.47 -2.15 4.84
N TYR A 122 -3.84 -1.02 4.51
CA TYR A 122 -3.15 -0.20 5.51
C TYR A 122 -4.10 0.40 6.56
N THR A 123 -5.33 0.72 6.19
CA THR A 123 -6.38 1.09 7.15
C THR A 123 -6.69 -0.07 8.10
N GLY A 124 -6.75 -1.31 7.59
CA GLY A 124 -6.91 -2.50 8.41
C GLY A 124 -5.72 -2.75 9.35
N GLN A 125 -4.50 -2.48 8.91
CA GLN A 125 -3.30 -2.58 9.76
C GLN A 125 -3.35 -1.57 10.91
N GLN A 126 -3.71 -0.31 10.62
CA GLN A 126 -3.87 0.71 11.65
C GLN A 126 -4.92 0.30 12.68
N LYS A 127 -6.06 -0.25 12.25
CA LYS A 127 -7.10 -0.74 13.17
C LYS A 127 -6.61 -1.89 14.05
N LEU A 128 -5.77 -2.78 13.51
CA LEU A 128 -5.14 -3.86 14.27
C LEU A 128 -4.24 -3.29 15.39
N ASP A 129 -3.43 -2.27 15.06
CA ASP A 129 -2.55 -1.60 16.01
C ASP A 129 -3.35 -0.86 17.09
N GLU A 130 -4.41 -0.14 16.72
CA GLU A 130 -5.32 0.54 17.65
C GLU A 130 -5.97 -0.46 18.61
N MET A 131 -6.42 -1.62 18.11
CA MET A 131 -6.98 -2.69 18.94
C MET A 131 -5.97 -3.22 19.95
N ASN A 132 -4.71 -3.44 19.54
CA ASN A 132 -3.63 -3.87 20.44
C ASN A 132 -3.39 -2.86 21.57
N GLN A 133 -3.39 -1.57 21.24
CA GLN A 133 -3.21 -0.49 22.22
C GLN A 133 -4.38 -0.41 23.21
N ILE A 134 -5.62 -0.47 22.71
CA ILE A 134 -6.83 -0.45 23.54
C ILE A 134 -6.84 -1.64 24.50
N PHE A 135 -6.52 -2.83 24.00
CA PHE A 135 -6.43 -4.03 24.83
C PHE A 135 -5.38 -3.87 25.92
N LEU A 136 -4.17 -3.41 25.57
CA LEU A 136 -3.09 -3.19 26.54
C LEU A 136 -3.49 -2.19 27.63
N GLY A 137 -4.13 -1.08 27.25
CA GLY A 137 -4.63 -0.09 28.21
C GLY A 137 -5.60 -0.71 29.21
N LYS A 138 -6.62 -1.43 28.71
CA LYS A 138 -7.59 -2.13 29.57
C LYS A 138 -6.94 -3.18 30.46
N LEU A 139 -5.95 -3.91 29.94
CA LEU A 139 -5.24 -4.91 30.72
C LEU A 139 -4.46 -4.26 31.88
N VAL A 140 -3.78 -3.14 31.63
CA VAL A 140 -3.07 -2.37 32.67
C VAL A 140 -4.05 -1.82 33.70
N ASP A 141 -5.19 -1.28 33.28
CA ASP A 141 -6.23 -0.77 34.18
C ASP A 141 -6.77 -1.87 35.11
N LEU A 142 -6.96 -3.09 34.60
CA LEU A 142 -7.39 -4.23 35.41
C LEU A 142 -6.29 -4.68 36.41
N PHE A 143 -5.02 -4.66 36.02
CA PHE A 143 -3.93 -5.04 36.93
C PHE A 143 -3.68 -4.01 38.03
N THR A 144 -3.95 -2.73 37.77
CA THR A 144 -3.74 -1.63 38.72
C THR A 144 -4.90 -1.46 39.68
N ASN A 145 -6.14 -1.66 39.22
CA ASN A 145 -7.34 -1.58 40.04
C ASN A 145 -7.71 -2.97 40.61
N GLN A 146 -6.92 -3.43 41.59
CA GLN A 146 -7.06 -4.77 42.20
C GLN A 146 -8.38 -4.93 42.98
N GLY A 147 -9.41 -5.47 42.31
CA GLY A 147 -10.66 -5.93 42.93
C GLY A 147 -10.71 -7.46 43.09
N GLU A 148 -11.66 -7.98 43.87
CA GLU A 148 -11.82 -9.43 44.12
C GLU A 148 -12.09 -10.25 42.84
N ASP A 149 -12.56 -9.62 41.74
CA ASP A 149 -12.92 -10.28 40.48
C ASP A 149 -11.94 -10.02 39.31
N THR A 150 -10.72 -9.57 39.62
CA THR A 150 -9.73 -9.14 38.60
C THR A 150 -9.35 -10.28 37.64
N GLY A 151 -9.25 -11.52 38.13
CA GLY A 151 -8.84 -12.67 37.32
C GLY A 151 -9.86 -13.06 36.25
N GLN A 152 -11.16 -13.06 36.60
CA GLN A 152 -12.22 -13.38 35.65
C GLN A 152 -12.36 -12.29 34.59
N ALA A 153 -12.26 -11.02 35.00
CA ALA A 153 -12.28 -9.89 34.08
C ALA A 153 -11.13 -9.95 33.05
N ILE A 154 -9.91 -10.28 33.50
CA ILE A 154 -8.75 -10.47 32.61
C ILE A 154 -8.99 -11.62 31.63
N TYR A 155 -9.51 -12.75 32.11
CA TYR A 155 -9.79 -13.90 31.26
C TYR A 155 -10.82 -13.57 30.16
N GLN A 156 -11.93 -12.93 30.53
CA GLN A 156 -12.96 -12.51 29.57
C GLN A 156 -12.40 -11.52 28.55
N LEU A 157 -11.57 -10.56 29.00
CA LEU A 157 -10.91 -9.60 28.12
C LEU A 157 -9.99 -10.30 27.12
N ILE A 158 -9.19 -11.28 27.56
CA ILE A 158 -8.32 -12.08 26.68
C ILE A 158 -9.16 -12.88 25.67
N GLN A 159 -10.26 -13.51 26.09
CA GLN A 159 -11.11 -14.27 25.18
C GLN A 159 -11.67 -13.40 24.05
N ILE A 160 -12.21 -12.22 24.38
CA ILE A 160 -12.74 -11.29 23.38
C ILE A 160 -11.65 -10.86 22.41
N TYR A 161 -10.51 -10.43 22.95
CA TYR A 161 -9.37 -9.99 22.15
C TYR A 161 -8.85 -11.08 21.20
N ILE A 162 -8.71 -12.31 21.68
CA ILE A 162 -8.18 -13.42 20.87
C ILE A 162 -9.12 -13.78 19.71
N VAL A 163 -10.44 -13.69 19.89
CA VAL A 163 -11.38 -13.90 18.78
C VAL A 163 -11.23 -12.80 17.72
N ASP A 164 -11.12 -11.55 18.15
CA ASP A 164 -11.05 -10.39 17.24
C ASP A 164 -9.70 -10.29 16.51
N ILE A 165 -8.58 -10.61 17.18
CA ILE A 165 -7.24 -10.61 16.58
C ILE A 165 -7.12 -11.70 15.50
N VAL A 166 -7.57 -12.92 15.78
CA VAL A 166 -7.53 -14.04 14.82
C VAL A 166 -8.29 -13.69 13.55
N ARG A 167 -9.50 -13.13 13.71
CA ARG A 167 -10.32 -12.70 12.57
C ARG A 167 -9.65 -11.59 11.75
N SER A 168 -9.08 -10.59 12.43
CA SER A 168 -8.44 -9.44 11.78
C SER A 168 -7.17 -9.85 11.03
N GLU A 169 -6.36 -10.74 11.63
CA GLU A 169 -5.14 -11.27 11.02
C GLU A 169 -5.44 -12.13 9.79
N GLU A 170 -6.47 -13.00 9.86
CA GLU A 170 -6.91 -13.80 8.72
C GLU A 170 -7.34 -12.91 7.54
N MET A 171 -8.17 -11.90 7.83
CA MET A 171 -8.65 -10.94 6.83
C MET A 171 -7.48 -10.19 6.18
N LEU A 172 -6.58 -9.60 6.97
CA LEU A 172 -5.41 -8.89 6.47
C LEU A 172 -4.48 -9.80 5.66
N MET A 173 -4.29 -11.05 6.09
CA MET A 173 -3.47 -12.01 5.37
C MET A 173 -4.09 -12.31 3.99
N LYS A 174 -5.41 -12.52 3.93
CA LYS A 174 -6.14 -12.76 2.67
C LYS A 174 -6.04 -11.55 1.74
N GLU A 175 -6.25 -10.35 2.25
CA GLU A 175 -6.17 -9.12 1.44
C GLU A 175 -4.76 -8.85 0.92
N ASN A 176 -3.72 -9.05 1.74
CA ASN A 176 -2.33 -8.91 1.31
C ASN A 176 -1.97 -9.94 0.22
N LYS A 177 -2.41 -11.20 0.36
CA LYS A 177 -2.23 -12.22 -0.69
C LYS A 177 -2.91 -11.82 -2.00
N ALA A 178 -4.14 -11.29 -1.92
CA ALA A 178 -4.83 -10.80 -3.11
C ALA A 178 -4.12 -9.58 -3.73
N LEU A 179 -3.58 -8.67 -2.92
CA LEU A 179 -2.80 -7.52 -3.40
C LEU A 179 -1.52 -7.98 -4.12
N ILE A 180 -0.81 -8.95 -3.55
CA ILE A 180 0.41 -9.54 -4.14
C ILE A 180 0.13 -10.04 -5.57
N GLU A 181 -0.93 -10.82 -5.77
CA GLU A 181 -1.29 -11.34 -7.09
C GLU A 181 -1.66 -10.22 -8.07
N LYS A 182 -2.46 -9.23 -7.65
CA LYS A 182 -2.79 -8.08 -8.52
C LYS A 182 -1.55 -7.27 -8.91
N ILE A 183 -0.58 -7.10 -8.01
CA ILE A 183 0.66 -6.40 -8.32
C ILE A 183 1.49 -7.20 -9.33
N LYS A 184 1.58 -8.53 -9.17
CA LYS A 184 2.27 -9.40 -10.16
C LYS A 184 1.63 -9.28 -11.54
N ASP A 185 0.30 -9.37 -11.62
CA ASP A 185 -0.43 -9.24 -12.89
C ASP A 185 -0.17 -7.88 -13.53
N THR A 186 -0.19 -6.81 -12.72
CA THR A 186 0.06 -5.45 -13.20
C THR A 186 1.48 -5.29 -13.73
N LEU A 187 2.49 -5.76 -12.98
CA LEU A 187 3.89 -5.72 -13.41
C LEU A 187 4.14 -6.60 -14.65
N GLY A 188 3.53 -7.78 -14.72
CA GLY A 188 3.66 -8.69 -15.86
C GLY A 188 3.04 -8.12 -17.14
N ASN A 189 1.87 -7.50 -17.04
CA ASN A 189 1.20 -6.85 -18.17
C ASN A 189 1.99 -5.65 -18.71
N GLU A 190 2.65 -4.89 -17.83
CA GLU A 190 3.51 -3.77 -18.24
C GLU A 190 4.76 -4.22 -18.99
N LEU A 191 5.39 -5.32 -18.59
CA LEU A 191 6.55 -5.88 -19.29
C LEU A 191 6.17 -6.34 -20.71
N ASN A 192 5.03 -7.02 -20.87
CA ASN A 192 4.57 -7.52 -22.16
C ASN A 192 4.13 -6.41 -23.13
N LYS A 193 3.71 -5.25 -22.62
CA LYS A 193 3.32 -4.11 -23.47
C LYS A 193 4.55 -3.47 -24.12
N ASN A 194 5.66 -3.41 -23.39
CA ASN A 194 6.91 -2.82 -23.87
C ASN A 194 7.65 -3.66 -24.93
N GLU A 195 7.32 -4.94 -25.08
CA GLU A 195 7.89 -5.76 -26.16
C GLU A 195 7.18 -5.57 -27.51
N LYS A 196 6.04 -4.87 -27.53
CA LYS A 196 5.19 -4.69 -28.72
C LYS A 196 5.22 -3.29 -29.31
N ASP A 197 5.72 -2.32 -28.57
CA ASP A 197 5.88 -0.91 -28.97
C ASP A 197 7.33 -0.64 -29.41
#